data_AF-A0A0D7ECS4-F1
#
_entry.id   AF-A0A0D7ECS4-F1
#
_cell.length_a   1.000
_cell.length_b   1.000
_cell.length_c   1.000
_cell.angle_alpha   90.00
_cell.angle_beta   90.00
_cell.angle_gamma   90.00
#
_symmetry.space_group_name_H-M   'P 1'
#
loop_
_entity.id
_entity.type
_entity.pdbx_description
1 polymer ?
#
loop_
_entity_poly.entity_id
_entity_poly.type
_entity_poly.pdbx_seq_one_letter_code
_entity_poly.pdbx_strand_id
1 'polypeptide(L)' 'MTPCVLAGPTCDSADVMYEKLPYPLPVTLEIGDKLLIEGTGAYTSTYSAVAFNGFPPLRTYHI' A
#
# COMPACT_ATOMS: atom_id res chain seq x y z
N MET A 1 2.87 15.75 12.04
CA MET A 1 2.61 15.14 10.71
C MET A 1 3.67 15.65 9.76
N THR A 2 4.15 14.82 8.83
CA THR A 2 5.07 15.22 7.76
C THR A 2 4.59 14.67 6.42
N PRO A 3 4.83 15.36 5.29
CA PRO A 3 4.53 14.84 3.96
C PRO A 3 5.33 13.56 3.67
N CYS A 4 4.65 12.50 3.22
CA CYS A 4 5.26 11.20 2.93
C CYS A 4 4.76 10.63 1.59
N VAL A 5 5.64 9.88 0.93
CA VAL A 5 5.30 9.01 -0.21
C VAL A 5 5.19 7.58 0.32
N LEU A 6 4.16 6.84 -0.10
CA LEU A 6 3.99 5.44 0.29
C LEU A 6 4.54 4.54 -0.83
N ALA A 7 5.60 3.81 -0.55
CA ALA A 7 6.15 2.82 -1.49
C ALA A 7 5.69 1.41 -1.11
N GLY A 8 5.41 0.59 -2.13
CA GLY A 8 5.17 -0.83 -1.97
C GLY A 8 6.46 -1.66 -1.93
N PRO A 9 6.34 -2.98 -1.73
CA PRO A 9 7.48 -3.87 -1.50
C PRO A 9 8.10 -4.43 -2.78
N THR A 10 7.57 -4.11 -3.96
CA THR A 10 8.05 -4.70 -5.21
C THR A 10 9.34 -4.05 -5.70
N CYS A 11 10.06 -4.73 -6.58
CA CYS A 11 11.29 -4.21 -7.20
C CYS A 11 10.97 -3.37 -8.45
N ASP A 12 9.90 -2.57 -8.41
CA ASP A 12 9.43 -1.72 -9.49
C ASP A 12 9.34 -0.27 -9.01
N SER A 13 9.92 0.66 -9.77
CA SER A 13 9.89 2.09 -9.45
C SER A 13 8.48 2.70 -9.43
N ALA A 14 7.52 2.07 -10.11
CA ALA A 14 6.14 2.53 -10.18
C ALA A 14 5.28 2.05 -9.00
N ASP A 15 5.82 1.22 -8.10
CA ASP A 15 5.14 0.73 -6.89
C ASP A 15 5.14 1.80 -5.79
N VAL A 16 4.52 2.94 -6.11
CA VAL A 16 4.46 4.13 -5.28
C VAL A 16 3.06 4.76 -5.35
N MET A 17 2.55 5.18 -4.19
CA MET A 17 1.36 6.02 -4.05
C MET A 17 1.74 7.39 -3.49
N TYR A 18 0.98 8.41 -3.88
CA TYR A 18 1.13 9.79 -3.37
C TYR A 18 2.48 10.47 -3.72
N GLU A 19 3.18 10.03 -4.77
CA GLU A 19 4.45 10.63 -5.19
C GLU A 19 4.31 12.14 -5.53
N LYS A 20 3.27 12.51 -6.28
CA LYS A 20 3.04 13.90 -6.74
C LYS A 20 2.30 14.76 -5.72
N LEU A 21 1.50 14.14 -4.86
CA LEU A 21 0.74 14.80 -3.80
C LEU A 21 0.94 13.99 -2.51
N PRO A 22 2.02 14.26 -1.75
CA PRO A 22 2.38 13.48 -0.58
C PRO A 22 1.29 13.45 0.49
N TYR A 23 1.14 12.30 1.13
CA TYR A 23 0.16 12.11 2.19
C TYR A 23 0.78 12.46 3.56
N PRO A 24 0.11 13.27 4.41
CA PRO A 24 0.63 13.57 5.73
C PRO A 24 0.52 12.35 6.65
N LEU A 25 1.64 11.90 7.23
CA LEU A 25 1.68 10.83 8.23
C LEU A 25 2.28 11.28 9.56
N PRO A 26 2.00 10.59 10.68
CA PRO A 26 2.61 10.88 11.98
C PRO A 26 4.14 10.72 11.91
N VAL A 27 4.87 11.63 12.54
CA VAL A 27 6.35 11.55 12.64
C VAL A 27 6.82 10.44 13.59
N THR A 28 5.89 9.86 14.33
CA THR A 28 6.11 8.76 15.28
C THR A 28 5.96 7.38 14.64
N LEU A 29 5.65 7.30 13.33
CA LEU A 29 5.47 6.03 12.64
C LEU A 29 6.79 5.23 12.64
N GLU A 30 6.72 3.95 13.00
CA GLU A 30 7.88 3.07 13.11
C GLU A 30 7.68 1.72 12.39
N ILE A 31 8.77 0.97 12.22
CA ILE A 31 8.72 -0.36 11.61
C ILE A 31 7.85 -1.28 12.47
N GLY A 32 6.84 -1.88 11.86
CA GLY A 32 5.88 -2.76 12.54
C GLY A 32 4.51 -2.11 12.74
N ASP A 33 4.41 -0.79 12.59
CA ASP A 33 3.12 -0.10 12.55
C ASP A 33 2.29 -0.54 11.34
N LYS A 34 0.96 -0.48 11.50
CA LYS A 34 0.01 -0.84 10.46
C LYS A 34 -0.61 0.42 9.86
N LEU A 35 -0.63 0.48 8.54
CA LEU A 35 -1.39 1.46 7.79
C LEU A 35 -2.70 0.82 7.28
N LEU A 36 -3.81 1.53 7.45
CA LEU A 36 -5.10 1.14 6.89
C LEU A 36 -5.39 2.00 5.66
N ILE A 37 -5.59 1.35 4.52
CA ILE A 37 -6.02 2.01 3.28
C ILE A 37 -7.50 1.75 3.10
N GLU A 38 -8.30 2.79 3.32
CA GLU A 38 -9.76 2.75 3.19
C GLU A 38 -10.21 2.76 1.73
N GLY A 39 -11.48 2.43 1.48
CA GLY A 39 -12.07 2.48 0.13
C GLY A 39 -11.60 1.37 -0.83
N THR A 40 -10.98 0.31 -0.31
CA THR A 40 -10.40 -0.80 -1.09
C THR A 40 -11.35 -1.97 -1.36
N GLY A 41 -12.67 -1.75 -1.19
CA GLY A 41 -13.69 -2.80 -1.36
C GLY A 41 -14.02 -3.14 -2.82
N ALA A 42 -13.79 -2.21 -3.74
CA ALA A 42 -14.04 -2.40 -5.17
C ALA A 42 -12.72 -2.34 -5.94
N TYR A 43 -12.56 -3.22 -6.92
CA TYR A 43 -11.43 -3.25 -7.85
C TYR A 43 -10.04 -3.50 -7.26
N THR A 44 -9.87 -3.61 -5.94
CA THR A 44 -8.55 -3.90 -5.34
C THR A 44 -8.18 -5.37 -5.48
N SER A 45 -8.99 -6.30 -4.98
CA SER A 45 -8.68 -7.74 -5.07
C SER A 45 -8.79 -8.27 -6.51
N THR A 46 -9.67 -7.69 -7.33
CA THR A 46 -9.87 -8.15 -8.72
C THR A 46 -8.78 -7.67 -9.68
N TYR A 47 -8.10 -6.56 -9.39
CA TYR A 47 -6.98 -6.04 -10.19
C TYR A 47 -5.62 -6.17 -9.51
N SER A 48 -5.52 -6.82 -8.34
CA SER A 48 -4.24 -7.00 -7.66
C SER A 48 -3.27 -7.79 -8.52
N ALA A 49 -2.00 -7.38 -8.55
CA ALA A 49 -0.95 -8.18 -9.16
C ALA A 49 -0.87 -9.56 -8.47
N VAL A 50 -0.73 -10.62 -9.27
CA VAL A 50 -0.60 -12.00 -8.79
C VAL A 50 0.80 -12.51 -9.13
N ALA A 51 1.54 -12.97 -8.13
CA ALA A 51 2.89 -13.52 -8.27
C ALA A 51 3.95 -12.56 -8.84
N PHE A 52 3.66 -11.25 -8.94
CA PHE A 52 4.68 -10.25 -9.24
C PHE A 52 5.72 -10.25 -8.11
N ASN A 53 7.01 -10.31 -8.46
CA ASN A 53 8.13 -10.54 -7.52
C ASN A 53 7.97 -11.79 -6.63
N GLY A 54 7.10 -12.74 -7.00
CA GLY A 54 6.80 -13.92 -6.19
C GLY A 54 5.89 -13.66 -4.98
N PHE A 55 5.29 -12.47 -4.85
CA PHE A 55 4.32 -12.20 -3.79
C PHE A 55 3.02 -12.98 -3.99
N PRO A 56 2.46 -13.60 -2.93
CA PRO A 56 1.22 -14.36 -3.03
C PRO A 56 0.02 -13.43 -3.31
N PRO A 57 -1.12 -13.97 -3.78
CA PRO A 57 -2.34 -13.19 -3.96
C PRO A 57 -2.79 -12.46 -2.67
N LEU A 58 -3.43 -11.30 -2.85
CA LEU A 58 -3.98 -10.52 -1.75
C LEU A 58 -5.05 -11.32 -0.98
N ARG A 59 -4.84 -11.53 0.32
CA ARG A 59 -5.81 -12.22 1.19
C ARG A 59 -7.03 -11.33 1.41
N THR A 60 -8.23 -11.92 1.24
CA THR A 60 -9.52 -11.26 1.47
C THR A 60 -10.31 -12.01 2.53
N TYR A 61 -10.87 -11.30 3.50
CA TYR A 61 -11.66 -11.86 4.60
C TYR A 61 -13.08 -11.31 4.56
N HIS A 62 -14.04 -12.12 5.00
CA HIS A 62 -15.46 -11.77 5.09
C HIS A 62 -15.89 -12.03 6.54
N ILE A 63 -16.67 -11.11 7.12
CA ILE A 63 -17.17 -11.18 8.51
C ILE A 63 -18.65 -11.55 8.47
#